data_AF-A0A937K895-F1
#
_entry.id   AF-A0A937K895-F1
#
_cell.length_a   1.000
_cell.length_b   1.000
_cell.length_c   1.000
_cell.angle_alpha   90.00
_cell.angle_beta   90.00
_cell.angle_gamma   90.00
#
_symmetry.space_group_name_H-M   'P 1'
#
loop_
_entity.id
_entity.type
_entity.pdbx_description
1 polymer ?
#
loop_
_entity_poly.entity_id
_entity_poly.type
_entity_poly.pdbx_seq_one_letter_code
_entity_poly.pdbx_strand_id
1 'polypeptide(L)' 'MTYLNLNQLSTKLGGRSRSSILRDIEAGRLPKPIKFGSRLYWVESEIDAAVEAADQRDAA' A
#
# COMPACT_ATOMS: atom_id res chain seq x y z
N MET A 1 3.63 -8.85 -12.97
CA MET A 1 2.55 -7.91 -12.63
C MET A 1 1.63 -8.59 -11.63
N THR A 2 1.82 -8.32 -10.33
CA THR A 2 1.08 -8.97 -9.25
C THR A 2 0.09 -7.97 -8.66
N TYR A 3 -1.14 -8.40 -8.40
CA TYR A 3 -2.14 -7.60 -7.70
C TYR A 3 -2.32 -8.11 -6.28
N LEU A 4 -2.21 -7.20 -5.32
CA LEU A 4 -2.43 -7.49 -3.90
C LEU A 4 -3.84 -7.08 -3.53
N ASN A 5 -4.59 -7.98 -2.90
CA ASN A 5 -5.78 -7.58 -2.15
C ASN A 5 -5.35 -6.96 -0.79
N LEU A 6 -6.31 -6.40 -0.06
CA LEU A 6 -6.03 -5.73 1.21
C LEU A 6 -5.31 -6.61 2.25
N ASN A 7 -5.65 -7.91 2.34
CA ASN A 7 -5.01 -8.80 3.31
C ASN A 7 -3.56 -9.09 2.90
N GLN A 8 -3.31 -9.31 1.61
CA GLN A 8 -1.94 -9.51 1.10
C GLN A 8 -1.09 -8.25 1.29
N LEU A 9 -1.67 -7.07 1.05
CA LEU A 9 -1.00 -5.80 1.31
C LEU A 9 -0.68 -5.62 2.80
N SER A 10 -1.63 -5.95 3.69
CA SER A 10 -1.41 -5.91 5.14
C SER A 10 -0.24 -6.80 5.55
N THR A 11 -0.19 -8.05 5.06
CA THR A 11 0.93 -8.97 5.32
C THR A 11 2.26 -8.41 4.79
N LYS A 12 2.27 -7.89 3.56
CA LYS A 12 3.47 -7.31 2.95
C LYS A 12 4.02 -6.11 3.74
N LEU A 13 3.13 -5.29 4.31
CA LEU A 13 3.48 -4.14 5.14
C LEU A 13 3.71 -4.50 6.63
N GLY A 14 4.09 -5.75 6.93
CA GLY A 14 4.40 -6.18 8.29
C GLY A 14 3.19 -6.34 9.20
N GLY A 15 2.03 -6.72 8.65
CA GLY A 15 0.78 -6.90 9.41
C GLY A 15 0.06 -5.58 9.73
N ARG A 16 0.35 -4.51 8.98
CA ARG A 16 -0.28 -3.20 9.17
C ARG A 16 -1.81 -3.31 9.09
N SER A 17 -2.51 -2.73 10.06
CA SER A 17 -3.98 -2.80 10.12
C SER A 17 -4.63 -2.06 8.96
N ARG A 18 -5.86 -2.47 8.59
CA ARG A 18 -6.65 -1.81 7.53
C ARG A 18 -6.75 -0.30 7.74
N SER A 19 -7.07 0.15 8.95
CA SER A 19 -7.21 1.58 9.25
C SER A 19 -5.90 2.34 9.07
N SER A 20 -4.76 1.71 9.38
CA SER A 20 -3.46 2.32 9.13
C SER A 20 -3.17 2.42 7.64
N ILE A 21 -3.42 1.36 6.87
CA ILE A 21 -3.28 1.37 5.40
C ILE A 21 -4.13 2.49 4.77
N LEU A 22 -5.39 2.63 5.20
CA LEU A 22 -6.27 3.69 4.70
C LEU A 22 -5.74 5.08 5.04
N ARG A 23 -5.23 5.30 6.26
CA ARG A 23 -4.58 6.57 6.64
C ARG A 23 -3.34 6.86 5.81
N ASP A 24 -2.55 5.83 5.47
CA ASP A 24 -1.37 6.00 4.62
C ASP A 24 -1.74 6.38 3.18
N ILE A 25 -2.86 5.85 2.68
CA ILE A 25 -3.41 6.23 1.38
C ILE A 25 -3.93 7.67 1.42
N GLU A 26 -4.64 8.06 2.48
CA GLU A 26 -5.13 9.44 2.69
C GLU A 26 -3.96 10.43 2.82
N ALA A 27 -2.88 10.03 3.49
CA ALA A 27 -1.65 10.81 3.63
C ALA A 27 -0.76 10.79 2.37
N GLY A 28 -1.13 10.05 1.31
CA GLY A 28 -0.36 9.94 0.07
C GLY A 28 0.94 9.15 0.20
N ARG A 29 1.13 8.39 1.29
CA ARG A 29 2.28 7.49 1.48
C ARG A 29 2.16 6.19 0.69
N LEU A 30 0.94 5.76 0.39
CA LEU A 30 0.66 4.59 -0.43
C LEU A 30 -0.21 4.96 -1.64
N PRO A 31 -0.06 4.25 -2.77
CA PRO A 31 -0.92 4.43 -3.92
C PRO A 31 -2.39 4.09 -3.60
N LYS A 32 -3.30 4.77 -4.29
CA LYS A 32 -4.74 4.51 -4.18
C LYS A 32 -5.07 3.12 -4.74
N PRO A 33 -6.04 2.39 -4.16
CA PRO A 33 -6.44 1.09 -4.69
C PRO A 33 -7.13 1.23 -6.05
N ILE A 34 -6.90 0.23 -6.89
CA ILE A 34 -7.73 -0.08 -8.04
C ILE A 34 -8.99 -0.78 -7.53
N LYS A 35 -10.16 -0.21 -7.84
CA LYS A 35 -11.45 -0.81 -7.50
C LYS A 35 -11.85 -1.83 -8.56
N PHE A 36 -12.03 -3.07 -8.15
CA PHE A 36 -12.63 -4.12 -8.98
C PHE A 36 -13.89 -4.64 -8.26
N GLY A 37 -15.05 -4.09 -8.65
CA GLY A 37 -16.31 -4.34 -7.97
C GLY A 37 -16.27 -3.89 -6.51
N SER A 38 -16.57 -4.81 -5.58
CA SER A 38 -16.52 -4.57 -4.13
C SER A 38 -15.14 -4.76 -3.51
N ARG A 39 -14.13 -5.14 -4.30
CA ARG A 39 -12.78 -5.46 -3.83
C ARG A 39 -11.77 -4.37 -4.22
N LEU A 40 -10.77 -4.21 -3.35
CA LEU A 40 -9.66 -3.29 -3.54
C LEU A 40 -8.40 -4.09 -3.88
N TYR A 41 -7.69 -3.60 -4.89
CA TYR A 41 -6.44 -4.19 -5.35
C TYR A 41 -5.36 -3.13 -5.52
N TRP A 42 -4.10 -3.53 -5.37
CA TRP A 42 -2.93 -2.69 -5.61
C TRP A 42 -1.96 -3.42 -6.51
N VAL A 43 -1.25 -2.68 -7.35
CA VAL A 43 -0.12 -3.23 -8.08
C VAL A 43 1.04 -3.35 -7.11
N GLU A 44 1.60 -4.56 -6.97
CA GLU A 44 2.67 -4.82 -6.00
C GLU A 44 3.88 -3.92 -6.19
N SER A 45 4.32 -3.70 -7.43
CA SER A 45 5.49 -2.87 -7.74
C SER A 45 5.28 -1.39 -7.38
N GLU A 46 4.05 -0.88 -7.43
CA GLU A 46 3.75 0.50 -7.01
C GLU A 46 3.81 0.65 -5.50
N ILE A 47 3.47 -0.41 -4.75
CA ILE A 47 3.64 -0.44 -3.30
C ILE A 47 5.11 -0.45 -2.94
N ASP A 48 5.90 -1.31 -3.59
CA ASP A 48 7.35 -1.41 -3.35
C ASP A 48 8.03 -0.05 -3.58
N ALA A 49 7.75 0.60 -4.71
CA ALA A 49 8.27 1.93 -5.00
C ALA A 49 7.84 3.00 -3.97
N ALA A 50 6.60 2.93 -3.47
CA ALA A 50 6.12 3.87 -2.46
C ALA A 50 6.80 3.67 -1.09
N VAL A 51 7.08 2.41 -0.71
CA VAL A 51 7.78 2.06 0.52
C VAL A 51 9.24 2.49 0.44
N GLU A 52 9.93 2.22 -0.66
CA GLU A 52 11.31 2.68 -0.90
C GLU A 52 11.41 4.22 -0.84
N ALA A 53 10.46 4.92 -1.44
CA ALA A 53 10.41 6.38 -1.40
C ALA A 53 10.10 6.92 0.01
N ALA A 54 9.41 6.16 0.87
CA ALA A 54 9.17 6.56 2.26
C ALA A 54 10.44 6.42 3.10
N ASP A 55 11.15 5.30 2.95
CA ASP A 55 12.42 5.03 3.66
C ASP A 55 13.47 6.11 3.35
N GLN A 56 13.56 6.56 2.10
CA GLN A 56 14.46 7.63 1.68
C GLN A 56 14.12 9.02 2.28
N ARG A 57 12.89 9.24 2.74
CA ARG A 57 12.47 10.52 3.37
C ARG A 57 12.81 10.57 4.85
N ASP A 58 12.78 9.42 5.53
CA ASP A 58 13.10 9.33 6.95
C ASP A 58 14.62 9.40 7.21
N ALA A 59 15.45 9.22 6.17
CA ALA A 59 16.90 9.28 6.22
C ALA A 59 17.51 10.69 5.96
N ALA A 60 16.68 11.72 5.73
CA ALA A 60 17.09 13.09 5.40
C ALA A 60 16.69 14.10 6.48
#